data_AF-A0A7C4C763-F1
#
_entry.id   AF-A0A7C4C763-F1
#
_cell.length_a   1.000
_cell.length_b   1.000
_cell.length_c   1.000
_cell.angle_alpha   90.00
_cell.angle_beta   90.00
_cell.angle_gamma   90.00
#
_symmetry.space_group_name_H-M   'P 1'
#
loop_
_entity.id
_entity.type
_entity.pdbx_description
1 polymer ?
#
loop_
_entity_poly.entity_id
_entity_poly.type
_entity_poly.pdbx_seq_one_letter_code
_entity_poly.pdbx_strand_id
1 'polypeptide(L)'
;MSNPTIKVNNRFCIFIVATIFFINLFSFFAVSQRTIATDPIKYPLPSLPALCVLNGLFKVVVKAPSSATNWAFTIYSNTYGLKYDISYFVGSYNSSSGLWSFYLKVPSNIIPGLYSLKLSYTSGGINYSYKQPNSVYVFEDYPKNL
;
A
#
# COMPACT_ATOMS: atom_id res chain seq x y z
N MET A 1 -43.05 38.24 -40.10
CA MET A 1 -41.97 37.59 -39.34
C MET A 1 -42.42 36.19 -38.98
N SER A 2 -41.96 35.18 -39.73
CA SER A 2 -42.35 33.78 -39.58
C SER A 2 -41.50 33.09 -38.51
N ASN A 3 -42.15 32.32 -37.64
CA ASN A 3 -41.54 31.59 -36.54
C ASN A 3 -40.90 30.28 -37.09
N PRO A 4 -39.61 30.01 -36.88
CA PRO A 4 -39.00 28.81 -37.44
C PRO A 4 -39.46 27.56 -36.70
N THR A 5 -40.14 26.67 -37.43
CA THR A 5 -40.53 25.34 -36.96
C THR A 5 -39.31 24.41 -37.06
N ILE A 6 -38.75 24.03 -35.93
CA ILE A 6 -37.62 23.07 -35.86
C ILE A 6 -38.17 21.68 -36.18
N LYS A 7 -37.85 21.16 -37.37
CA LYS A 7 -38.16 19.79 -37.78
C LYS A 7 -37.11 18.85 -37.20
N VAL A 8 -37.43 18.21 -36.06
CA VAL A 8 -36.54 17.23 -35.41
C VAL A 8 -36.47 15.98 -36.28
N ASN A 9 -35.27 15.60 -36.69
CA ASN A 9 -35.03 14.47 -37.57
C ASN A 9 -34.93 13.18 -36.74
N ASN A 10 -35.82 12.21 -36.96
CA ASN A 10 -35.90 10.95 -36.18
C ASN A 10 -34.59 10.17 -36.14
N ARG A 11 -33.74 10.29 -37.17
CA ARG A 11 -32.40 9.67 -37.18
C ARG A 11 -31.47 10.26 -36.12
N PHE A 12 -31.58 11.56 -35.84
CA PHE A 12 -30.80 12.26 -34.82
C PHE A 12 -31.19 11.83 -33.41
N CYS A 13 -32.49 11.60 -33.15
CA CYS A 13 -32.99 11.08 -31.88
C CYS A 13 -32.48 9.66 -31.59
N ILE A 14 -32.40 8.79 -32.61
CA ILE A 14 -31.89 7.41 -32.45
C ILE A 14 -30.41 7.41 -32.05
N PHE A 15 -29.58 8.28 -32.65
CA PHE A 15 -28.17 8.42 -32.27
C PHE A 15 -27.98 8.91 -30.84
N ILE A 16 -28.84 9.83 -30.37
CA ILE A 16 -28.81 10.34 -28.99
C ILE A 16 -29.20 9.24 -27.99
N VAL A 17 -30.25 8.46 -28.28
CA VAL A 17 -30.68 7.37 -27.41
C VAL A 17 -29.63 6.24 -27.35
N ALA A 18 -29.01 5.91 -28.48
CA ALA A 18 -27.95 4.89 -28.54
C ALA A 18 -26.68 5.32 -27.77
N THR A 19 -26.30 6.59 -27.82
CA THR A 19 -25.17 7.11 -27.05
C THR A 19 -25.45 7.11 -25.55
N ILE A 20 -26.65 7.50 -25.11
CA ILE A 20 -27.03 7.45 -23.68
C ILE A 20 -27.01 6.00 -23.16
N PHE A 21 -27.41 5.02 -23.98
CA PHE A 21 -27.38 3.61 -23.59
C PHE A 21 -25.95 3.06 -23.43
N PHE A 22 -25.02 3.48 -24.31
CA PHE A 22 -23.61 3.08 -24.22
C PHE A 22 -22.87 3.70 -23.03
N ILE A 23 -23.21 4.92 -22.61
CA ILE A 23 -22.57 5.58 -21.46
C ILE A 23 -22.95 4.90 -20.14
N ASN A 24 -24.17 4.37 -20.03
CA ASN A 24 -24.65 3.70 -18.82
C ASN A 24 -24.12 2.27 -18.65
N LEU A 25 -23.65 1.62 -19.72
CA LEU A 25 -23.11 0.26 -19.64
C LEU A 25 -21.66 0.20 -19.12
N PHE A 26 -20.94 1.33 -19.13
CA PHE A 26 -19.53 1.38 -18.75
C PHE A 26 -19.30 1.62 -17.25
N SER A 27 -20.35 1.89 -16.48
CA SER A 27 -20.21 2.34 -15.08
C SER A 27 -20.05 1.23 -14.03
N PHE A 28 -19.97 -0.04 -14.43
CA PHE A 28 -20.02 -1.17 -13.49
C PHE A 28 -18.76 -2.03 -13.40
N PHE A 29 -17.57 -1.45 -13.29
CA PHE A 29 -16.41 -2.21 -12.79
C PHE A 29 -15.45 -1.37 -11.94
N ALA A 30 -15.96 -0.69 -10.91
CA ALA A 30 -15.12 -0.35 -9.77
C ALA A 30 -15.19 -1.50 -8.75
N VAL A 31 -14.57 -2.64 -9.07
CA VAL A 31 -14.36 -3.70 -8.07
C VAL A 31 -13.36 -3.16 -7.06
N SER A 32 -13.83 -2.82 -5.86
CA SER A 32 -12.95 -2.56 -4.72
C SER A 32 -12.29 -3.88 -4.34
N GLN A 33 -11.09 -4.10 -4.84
CA GLN A 33 -10.30 -5.29 -4.52
C GLN A 33 -9.96 -5.20 -3.02
N ARG A 34 -10.56 -6.06 -2.19
CA ARG A 34 -10.11 -6.29 -0.81
C ARG A 34 -8.67 -6.80 -0.92
N THR A 35 -7.70 -5.92 -0.75
CA THR A 35 -6.30 -6.31 -0.61
C THR A 35 -6.18 -7.01 0.73
N ILE A 36 -6.07 -8.34 0.70
CA ILE A 36 -5.74 -9.13 1.88
C ILE A 36 -4.33 -8.68 2.30
N ALA A 37 -4.26 -7.85 3.35
CA ALA A 37 -3.07 -7.15 3.80
C ALA A 37 -2.12 -8.10 4.56
N THR A 38 -1.65 -9.18 3.94
CA THR A 38 -0.88 -10.22 4.67
C THR A 38 0.08 -11.01 3.79
N ASP A 39 0.05 -10.79 2.48
CA ASP A 39 1.03 -11.36 1.56
C ASP A 39 1.66 -10.21 0.76
N PRO A 40 3.00 -10.12 0.68
CA PRO A 40 4.03 -11.04 1.19
C PRO A 40 4.49 -10.77 2.63
N ILE A 41 4.00 -9.72 3.29
CA ILE A 41 4.50 -9.28 4.60
C ILE A 41 3.95 -10.20 5.71
N LYS A 42 4.81 -11.00 6.32
CA LYS A 42 4.48 -11.92 7.42
C LYS A 42 4.63 -11.29 8.80
N TYR A 43 5.50 -10.29 8.91
CA TYR A 43 5.62 -9.46 10.09
C TYR A 43 6.21 -8.10 9.68
N PRO A 44 5.74 -6.98 10.26
CA PRO A 44 4.61 -6.90 11.17
C PRO A 44 3.24 -7.04 10.48
N LEU A 45 2.19 -7.25 11.28
CA LEU A 45 0.79 -7.36 10.83
C LEU A 45 -0.07 -6.32 11.55
N PRO A 46 -1.27 -5.97 11.04
CA PRO A 46 -2.16 -5.05 11.74
C PRO A 46 -2.67 -5.62 13.07
N SER A 47 -2.86 -6.95 13.12
CA SER A 47 -3.23 -7.67 14.35
C SER A 47 -2.05 -7.93 15.28
N LEU A 48 -0.82 -7.81 14.79
CA LEU A 48 0.41 -7.98 15.57
C LEU A 48 1.44 -6.94 15.11
N PRO A 49 1.29 -5.67 15.54
CA PRO A 49 2.19 -4.60 15.15
C PRO A 49 3.59 -4.82 15.72
N ALA A 50 4.61 -4.34 14.99
CA ALA A 50 5.93 -4.19 15.55
C ALA A 50 5.94 -3.05 16.56
N LEU A 51 6.37 -3.35 17.78
CA LEU A 51 6.61 -2.37 18.82
C LEU A 51 8.08 -1.95 18.77
N CYS A 52 8.35 -0.66 18.62
CA CYS A 52 9.72 -0.14 18.56
C CYS A 52 9.82 1.25 19.18
N VAL A 53 11.05 1.63 19.54
CA VAL A 53 11.37 2.95 20.09
C VAL A 53 12.10 3.81 19.08
N LEU A 54 12.13 5.13 19.31
CA LEU A 54 12.95 6.06 18.53
C LEU A 54 14.39 5.59 18.40
N ASN A 55 14.98 5.73 17.21
CA ASN A 55 16.34 5.28 16.89
C ASN A 55 16.62 3.77 17.09
N GLY A 56 15.60 2.99 17.48
CA GLY A 56 15.67 1.56 17.68
C GLY A 56 15.57 0.75 16.39
N LEU A 57 15.60 -0.57 16.53
CA LEU A 57 15.43 -1.52 15.43
C LEU A 57 14.11 -2.28 15.57
N PHE A 58 13.50 -2.62 14.45
CA PHE A 58 12.39 -3.58 14.41
C PHE A 58 12.55 -4.58 13.27
N LYS A 59 12.02 -5.78 13.48
CA LYS A 59 12.09 -6.87 12.50
C LYS A 59 11.00 -6.70 11.44
N VAL A 60 11.32 -7.05 10.20
CA VAL A 60 10.35 -7.26 9.12
C VAL A 60 10.60 -8.63 8.51
N VAL A 61 9.54 -9.41 8.29
CA VAL A 61 9.59 -10.74 7.69
C VAL A 61 8.73 -10.76 6.45
N VAL A 62 9.30 -11.22 5.33
CA VAL A 62 8.67 -11.18 4.00
C VAL A 62 8.80 -12.53 3.32
N LYS A 63 7.71 -13.02 2.74
CA LYS A 63 7.74 -14.17 1.83
C LYS A 63 7.99 -13.67 0.41
N ALA A 64 9.21 -13.83 -0.08
CA ALA A 64 9.59 -13.45 -1.44
C ALA A 64 10.64 -14.43 -2.01
N PRO A 65 10.81 -14.49 -3.34
CA PRO A 65 11.87 -15.28 -3.96
C PRO A 65 13.25 -14.95 -3.39
N SER A 66 14.17 -15.92 -3.38
CA SER A 66 15.57 -15.71 -2.99
C SER A 66 16.31 -14.76 -3.93
N SER A 67 15.81 -14.56 -5.15
CA SER A 67 16.33 -13.63 -6.15
C SER A 67 15.85 -12.19 -5.95
N ALA A 68 15.05 -11.90 -4.92
CA ALA A 68 14.51 -10.56 -4.71
C ALA A 68 15.60 -9.58 -4.27
N THR A 69 15.67 -8.44 -4.94
CA THR A 69 16.68 -7.39 -4.75
C THR A 69 16.03 -6.00 -4.68
N ASN A 70 16.84 -4.93 -4.59
CA ASN A 70 16.38 -3.54 -4.57
C ASN A 70 15.29 -3.27 -3.53
N TRP A 71 15.49 -3.82 -2.33
CA TRP A 71 14.58 -3.67 -1.22
C TRP A 71 14.49 -2.20 -0.77
N ALA A 72 13.27 -1.69 -0.64
CA ALA A 72 13.01 -0.39 -0.04
C ALA A 72 11.84 -0.50 0.94
N PHE A 73 12.00 0.19 2.07
CA PHE A 73 11.03 0.21 3.15
C PHE A 73 10.68 1.66 3.48
N THR A 74 9.41 1.89 3.74
CA THR A 74 8.90 3.18 4.18
C THR A 74 7.87 2.93 5.28
N ILE A 75 7.86 3.75 6.32
CA ILE A 75 6.69 3.88 7.19
C ILE A 75 5.97 5.19 6.94
N TYR A 76 4.65 5.15 6.99
CA TYR A 76 3.82 6.33 6.76
C TYR A 76 2.62 6.37 7.71
N SER A 77 2.26 7.57 8.15
CA SER A 77 1.09 7.82 8.97
C SER A 77 0.03 8.49 8.13
N ASN A 78 -1.12 7.83 7.94
CA ASN A 78 -2.27 8.46 7.29
C ASN A 78 -2.85 9.58 8.14
N THR A 79 -2.73 9.49 9.48
CA THR A 79 -3.23 10.50 10.41
C THR A 79 -2.50 11.83 10.28
N TYR A 80 -1.17 11.78 10.15
CA TYR A 80 -0.34 12.99 10.08
C TYR A 80 0.09 13.36 8.65
N GLY A 81 -0.19 12.53 7.65
CA GLY A 81 0.31 12.72 6.28
C GLY A 81 1.83 12.62 6.14
N LEU A 82 2.51 12.00 7.12
CA LEU A 82 3.97 11.91 7.17
C LEU A 82 4.47 10.60 6.58
N LYS A 83 5.63 10.66 5.92
CA LYS A 83 6.30 9.52 5.29
C LYS A 83 7.78 9.55 5.65
N TYR A 84 8.31 8.39 6.04
CA TYR A 84 9.71 8.20 6.37
C TYR A 84 10.27 7.01 5.60
N ASP A 85 11.25 7.25 4.75
CA ASP A 85 12.01 6.17 4.12
C ASP A 85 13.00 5.60 5.15
N ILE A 86 13.04 4.27 5.24
CA ILE A 86 13.80 3.57 6.27
C ILE A 86 14.95 2.80 5.65
N SER A 87 16.14 3.03 6.20
CA SER A 87 17.31 2.19 5.97
C SER A 87 17.14 0.85 6.69
N TYR A 88 17.50 -0.23 5.99
CA TYR A 88 17.66 -1.54 6.61
C TYR A 88 19.13 -1.80 6.92
N PHE A 89 19.39 -2.57 7.98
CA PHE A 89 20.75 -2.90 8.42
C PHE A 89 21.23 -4.23 7.87
N VAL A 90 20.38 -5.25 7.95
CA VAL A 90 20.70 -6.63 7.53
C VAL A 90 19.47 -7.23 6.88
N GLY A 91 19.64 -7.81 5.70
CA GLY A 91 18.67 -8.69 5.05
C GLY A 91 19.23 -10.12 5.02
N SER A 92 18.47 -11.09 5.48
CA SER A 92 18.87 -12.50 5.47
C SER A 92 17.75 -13.36 4.89
N TYR A 93 18.11 -14.29 3.99
CA TYR A 93 17.18 -15.23 3.41
C TYR A 93 17.35 -16.61 4.06
N ASN A 94 16.24 -17.21 4.49
CA ASN A 94 16.19 -18.58 4.97
C ASN A 94 15.55 -19.46 3.88
N SER A 95 16.34 -20.36 3.29
CA SER A 95 15.92 -21.25 2.20
C SER A 95 14.93 -22.33 2.65
N SER A 96 15.00 -22.78 3.90
CA SER A 96 14.06 -23.77 4.45
C SER A 96 12.65 -23.21 4.63
N SER A 97 12.53 -21.95 5.08
CA SER A 97 11.22 -21.31 5.26
C SER A 97 10.76 -20.49 4.04
N GLY A 98 11.67 -20.16 3.12
CA GLY A 98 11.39 -19.26 2.01
C GLY A 98 11.11 -17.81 2.44
N LEU A 99 11.74 -17.36 3.53
CA LEU A 99 11.47 -16.06 4.15
C LEU A 99 12.72 -15.20 4.19
N TRP A 100 12.53 -13.91 3.89
CA TRP A 100 13.47 -12.85 4.17
C TRP A 100 13.21 -12.25 5.54
N SER A 101 14.27 -11.98 6.30
CA SER A 101 14.23 -11.21 7.55
C SER A 101 15.10 -9.97 7.44
N PHE A 102 14.51 -8.81 7.77
CA PHE A 102 15.18 -7.52 7.81
C PHE A 102 15.12 -6.92 9.22
N TYR A 103 16.15 -6.16 9.59
CA TYR A 103 16.11 -5.26 10.73
C TYR A 103 16.16 -3.81 10.23
N LEU A 104 15.08 -3.08 10.48
CA LEU A 104 14.86 -1.71 10.02
C LEU A 104 15.11 -0.73 11.16
N LYS A 105 15.78 0.39 10.86
CA LYS A 105 16.08 1.42 11.86
C LYS A 105 15.02 2.51 11.87
N VAL A 106 14.42 2.75 13.03
CA VAL A 106 13.45 3.82 13.23
C VAL A 106 14.19 5.17 13.16
N PRO A 107 13.75 6.13 12.33
CA PRO A 107 14.34 7.46 12.30
C PRO A 107 14.22 8.16 13.66
N SER A 108 15.19 9.00 14.03
CA SER A 108 15.16 9.71 15.32
C SER A 108 14.15 10.86 15.35
N ASN A 109 13.73 11.37 14.20
CA ASN A 109 12.82 12.50 14.03
C ASN A 109 11.37 12.09 13.76
N ILE A 110 11.04 10.80 13.92
CA ILE A 110 9.67 10.33 13.77
C ILE A 110 8.84 10.70 15.00
N ILE A 111 7.57 11.03 14.78
CA ILE A 111 6.63 11.28 15.87
C ILE A 111 6.17 9.92 16.43
N PRO A 112 6.10 9.72 17.75
CA PRO A 112 5.53 8.51 18.33
C PRO A 112 4.08 8.27 17.83
N GLY A 113 3.74 7.01 17.56
CA GLY A 113 2.39 6.64 17.12
C GLY A 113 2.34 5.40 16.22
N LEU A 114 1.16 5.19 15.63
CA LEU A 114 0.88 4.03 14.78
C LEU A 114 1.07 4.38 13.29
N TYR A 115 1.88 3.56 12.62
CA TYR A 115 2.31 3.72 11.24
C TYR A 115 1.95 2.48 10.42
N SER A 116 1.81 2.71 9.13
CA SER A 116 1.70 1.68 8.10
C SER A 116 3.06 1.43 7.47
N LEU A 117 3.39 0.17 7.19
CA LEU A 117 4.60 -0.21 6.47
C LEU A 117 4.31 -0.30 4.97
N LYS A 118 5.17 0.28 4.15
CA LYS A 118 5.25 0.03 2.71
C LYS A 118 6.58 -0.66 2.42
N LEU A 119 6.51 -1.67 1.57
CA LEU A 119 7.64 -2.47 1.13
C LEU A 119 7.65 -2.51 -0.40
N SER A 120 8.82 -2.42 -1.01
CA SER A 120 9.01 -2.77 -2.41
C SER A 120 10.31 -3.53 -2.64
N TYR A 121 10.31 -4.38 -3.66
CA TYR A 121 11.48 -5.12 -4.13
C TYR A 121 11.35 -5.44 -5.62
N THR A 122 12.47 -5.76 -6.26
CA THR A 122 12.51 -6.27 -7.64
C THR A 122 12.72 -7.77 -7.64
N SER A 123 11.97 -8.52 -8.46
CA SER A 123 12.24 -9.94 -8.72
C SER A 123 11.88 -10.29 -10.15
N GLY A 124 12.76 -10.99 -10.87
CA GLY A 124 12.54 -11.31 -12.29
C GLY A 124 12.38 -10.07 -13.18
N GLY A 125 13.02 -8.95 -12.82
CA GLY A 125 12.88 -7.66 -13.52
C GLY A 125 11.58 -6.89 -13.23
N ILE A 126 10.67 -7.44 -12.41
CA ILE A 126 9.41 -6.80 -12.05
C ILE A 126 9.54 -6.14 -10.67
N ASN A 127 9.04 -4.91 -10.55
CA ASN A 127 8.96 -4.19 -9.29
C ASN A 127 7.63 -4.49 -8.59
N TYR A 128 7.72 -5.00 -7.37
CA TYR A 128 6.58 -5.27 -6.51
C TYR A 128 6.48 -4.20 -5.42
N SER A 129 5.26 -3.81 -5.06
CA SER A 129 5.00 -2.83 -4.00
C SER A 129 3.81 -3.25 -3.17
N TYR A 130 4.00 -3.35 -1.87
CA TYR A 130 3.01 -3.81 -0.91
C TYR A 130 2.85 -2.82 0.25
N LYS A 131 1.67 -2.81 0.86
CA LYS A 131 1.34 -1.98 2.01
C LYS A 131 0.74 -2.85 3.11
N GLN A 132 1.17 -2.60 4.34
CA GLN A 132 0.65 -3.20 5.54
C GLN A 132 0.15 -2.09 6.48
N PRO A 133 -1.16 -1.82 6.51
CA PRO A 133 -1.71 -0.74 7.32
C PRO A 133 -1.46 -0.99 8.81
N ASN A 134 -1.23 0.08 9.57
CA ASN A 134 -1.29 0.09 11.04
C ASN A 134 -0.50 -1.05 11.71
N SER A 135 0.74 -1.26 11.28
CA SER A 135 1.55 -2.42 11.66
C SER A 135 2.86 -2.06 12.35
N VAL A 136 3.19 -0.79 12.52
CA VAL A 136 4.38 -0.37 13.25
C VAL A 136 3.96 0.67 14.27
N TYR A 137 4.14 0.37 15.56
CA TYR A 137 3.91 1.33 16.63
C TYR A 137 5.25 1.81 17.18
N VAL A 138 5.48 3.12 17.08
CA VAL A 138 6.69 3.77 17.56
C VAL A 138 6.41 4.45 18.89
N PHE A 139 7.16 4.09 19.92
CA PHE A 139 7.19 4.75 21.21
C PHE A 139 8.33 5.77 21.25
N GLU A 140 8.18 6.79 22.09
CA GLU A 140 9.28 7.68 22.45
C GLU A 140 10.37 6.90 23.19
N ASP A 141 9.96 6.20 24.24
CA ASP A 141 10.77 5.27 25.04
C ASP A 141 9.99 3.99 25.35
N TYR A 142 10.69 2.91 25.72
CA TYR A 142 10.03 1.67 26.11
C TYR A 142 9.12 1.92 27.33
N PRO A 143 7.86 1.43 27.31
CA PRO A 143 6.97 1.57 28.44
C PRO A 143 7.57 0.86 29.66
N LYS A 144 7.69 1.58 30.78
CA LYS A 144 8.26 1.04 32.02
C LYS A 144 7.35 0.03 32.72
N ASN A 145 6.05 0.07 32.41
CA ASN A 145 5.04 -0.87 32.89
C ASN A 145 4.18 -1.31 31.69
N LEU A 146 3.93 -2.63 31.60
CA LEU A 146 3.02 -3.26 30.64
C LEU A 146 1.62 -3.42 31.25
#